data_AF-A0A661JAU9-F1
#
_entry.id   AF-A0A661JAU9-F1
#
_cell.length_a   1.000
_cell.length_b   1.000
_cell.length_c   1.000
_cell.angle_alpha   90.00
_cell.angle_beta   90.00
_cell.angle_gamma   90.00
#
_symmetry.space_group_name_H-M   'P 1'
#
loop_
_entity.id
_entity.type
_entity.pdbx_description
1 polymer ?
#
loop_
_entity_poly.entity_id
_entity_poly.type
_entity_poly.pdbx_seq_one_letter_code
_entity_poly.pdbx_strand_id
1 'polypeptide(L)'
;VGIDLQDLWFNVKEALLKKGHPEFLLLSPLSFYRGLMKKEVAIEDYQEPLNRTKNLFAESKLIKTTEKPLPLVPIDKNFQTELSQSSQASTFSVCFGCKTCSAVCPVVANYDNPQEALGLLPHQIMYACGLGLRDLAFSSNMLWDCLTCYQCQEECPQGVCITDILYELKNLAIKQVKEKTLTTNR
;
A
#
# COMPACT_ATOMS: atom_id res chain seq x y z
N VAL A 1 9.36 -10.95 -38.92
CA VAL A 1 9.65 -9.88 -37.94
C VAL A 1 8.44 -9.77 -37.03
N GLY A 2 8.58 -10.16 -35.77
CA GLY A 2 7.52 -10.01 -34.76
C GLY A 2 7.65 -8.67 -34.04
N ILE A 3 6.55 -8.15 -33.51
CA ILE A 3 6.59 -7.01 -32.60
C ILE A 3 6.99 -7.56 -31.22
N ASP A 4 8.06 -7.02 -30.64
CA ASP A 4 8.36 -7.28 -29.24
C ASP A 4 7.40 -6.47 -28.36
N LEU A 5 6.34 -7.13 -27.90
CA LEU A 5 5.34 -6.50 -27.07
C LEU A 5 5.89 -6.12 -25.69
N GLN A 6 6.88 -6.85 -25.16
CA GLN A 6 7.44 -6.57 -23.83
C GLN A 6 8.20 -5.24 -23.87
N ASP A 7 9.09 -5.11 -24.85
CA ASP A 7 9.85 -3.89 -25.08
C ASP A 7 8.94 -2.71 -25.44
N LEU A 8 7.93 -2.93 -26.28
CA LEU A 8 6.97 -1.89 -26.63
C LEU A 8 6.23 -1.37 -25.39
N TRP A 9 5.67 -2.27 -24.58
CA TRP A 9 4.94 -1.91 -23.36
C TRP A 9 5.83 -1.20 -22.34
N PHE A 10 7.07 -1.67 -22.17
CA PHE A 10 8.03 -1.04 -21.29
C PHE A 10 8.34 0.40 -21.72
N ASN A 11 8.68 0.60 -22.99
CA ASN A 11 9.02 1.92 -23.53
C ASN A 11 7.84 2.89 -23.47
N VAL A 12 6.62 2.43 -23.80
CA VAL A 12 5.40 3.25 -23.68
C VAL A 12 5.18 3.66 -22.23
N LYS A 13 5.35 2.74 -21.27
CA LYS A 13 5.19 3.04 -19.85
C LYS A 13 6.22 4.06 -19.37
N GLU A 14 7.50 3.89 -19.68
CA GLU A 14 8.55 4.85 -19.29
C GLU A 14 8.30 6.23 -19.91
N ALA A 15 7.81 6.31 -21.16
CA ALA A 15 7.43 7.58 -21.78
C ALA A 15 6.27 8.28 -21.04
N LEU A 16 5.29 7.54 -20.53
CA LEU A 16 4.20 8.09 -19.71
C LEU A 16 4.69 8.58 -18.34
N LEU A 17 5.61 7.83 -17.71
CA LEU A 17 6.22 8.24 -16.44
C LEU A 17 7.01 9.55 -16.60
N LYS A 18 7.76 9.70 -17.70
CA LYS A 18 8.49 10.94 -18.02
C LYS A 18 7.57 12.15 -18.23
N LYS A 19 6.35 11.93 -18.73
CA LYS A 19 5.31 12.99 -18.83
C LYS A 19 4.66 13.32 -17.48
N GLY A 20 4.99 12.56 -16.44
CA GLY A 20 4.57 12.83 -15.07
C GLY A 20 3.20 12.30 -14.69
N HIS A 21 2.64 11.38 -15.46
CA HIS A 21 1.40 10.70 -15.08
C HIS A 21 1.64 9.81 -13.85
N PRO A 22 0.84 9.93 -12.78
CA PRO A 22 0.99 9.08 -11.61
C PRO A 22 0.56 7.64 -11.96
N GLU A 23 1.49 6.70 -11.83
CA GLU A 23 1.24 5.27 -12.00
C GLU A 23 1.36 4.56 -10.65
N PHE A 24 0.20 4.20 -10.09
CA PHE A 24 0.10 3.56 -8.77
C PHE A 24 0.62 2.12 -8.78
N LEU A 25 0.58 1.45 -9.93
CA LEU A 25 1.09 0.09 -10.07
C LEU A 25 2.61 0.01 -9.90
N LEU A 26 3.32 1.14 -9.92
CA LEU A 26 4.74 1.20 -9.56
C LEU A 26 5.00 0.77 -8.10
N LEU A 27 4.00 0.91 -7.23
CA LEU A 27 4.11 0.54 -5.82
C LEU A 27 3.61 -0.88 -5.55
N SER A 28 3.34 -1.67 -6.58
CA SER A 28 2.86 -3.04 -6.43
C SER A 28 3.78 -4.04 -7.13
N PRO A 29 3.62 -5.35 -6.85
CA PRO A 29 4.35 -6.40 -7.56
C PRO A 29 4.18 -6.36 -9.09
N LEU A 30 3.15 -5.69 -9.60
CA LEU A 30 2.92 -5.52 -11.04
C LEU A 30 3.97 -4.63 -11.73
N SER A 31 4.86 -4.00 -10.95
CA SER A 31 6.05 -3.31 -11.46
C SER A 31 7.29 -4.22 -11.60
N PHE A 32 7.16 -5.53 -11.34
CA PHE A 32 8.27 -6.48 -11.31
C PHE A 32 9.16 -6.43 -12.55
N TYR A 33 8.58 -6.43 -13.75
CA TYR A 33 9.34 -6.34 -15.00
C TYR A 33 10.20 -5.07 -15.06
N ARG A 34 9.62 -3.91 -14.70
CA ARG A 34 10.39 -2.66 -14.60
C ARG A 34 11.52 -2.77 -13.56
N GLY A 35 11.30 -3.49 -12.46
CA GLY A 35 12.31 -3.81 -11.47
C GLY A 35 13.47 -4.64 -12.02
N LEU A 36 13.19 -5.64 -12.87
CA LEU A 36 14.23 -6.42 -13.56
C LEU A 36 15.07 -5.56 -14.50
N MET A 37 14.42 -4.63 -15.21
CA MET A 37 15.05 -3.70 -16.15
C MET A 37 15.74 -2.51 -15.48
N LYS A 38 15.85 -2.49 -14.14
CA LYS A 38 16.42 -1.35 -13.38
C LYS A 38 17.82 -0.93 -13.85
N LYS A 39 18.64 -1.87 -14.34
CA LYS A 39 20.00 -1.59 -14.84
C LYS A 39 20.01 -0.86 -16.20
N GLU A 40 18.91 -0.92 -16.94
CA GLU A 40 18.76 -0.34 -18.27
C GLU A 40 18.14 1.07 -18.24
N VAL A 41 17.64 1.48 -17.07
CA VAL A 41 17.03 2.79 -16.84
C VAL A 41 18.00 3.66 -16.04
N ALA A 42 18.10 4.95 -16.36
CA ALA A 42 18.85 5.89 -15.55
C ALA A 42 18.31 5.91 -14.11
N ILE A 43 19.20 6.04 -13.11
CA ILE A 43 18.82 5.96 -11.69
C ILE A 43 17.71 6.96 -11.35
N GLU A 44 17.82 8.18 -11.88
CA GLU A 44 16.84 9.25 -11.70
C GLU A 44 15.48 8.89 -12.31
N ASP A 45 15.47 8.43 -13.56
CA ASP A 45 14.26 7.97 -14.28
C ASP A 45 13.59 6.78 -13.57
N TYR A 46 14.36 5.93 -12.87
CA TYR A 46 13.82 4.82 -12.11
C TYR A 46 13.19 5.29 -10.78
N GLN A 47 13.90 6.11 -10.01
CA GLN A 47 13.53 6.49 -8.64
C GLN A 47 12.48 7.59 -8.57
N GLU A 48 12.54 8.58 -9.46
CA GLU A 48 11.67 9.76 -9.39
C GLU A 48 10.17 9.39 -9.48
N PRO A 49 9.72 8.53 -10.41
CA PRO A 49 8.32 8.14 -10.48
C PRO A 49 7.86 7.38 -9.22
N LEU A 50 8.73 6.54 -8.64
CA LEU A 50 8.43 5.81 -7.41
C LEU A 50 8.24 6.77 -6.24
N ASN A 51 9.17 7.71 -6.06
CA ASN A 51 9.12 8.70 -4.99
C ASN A 51 7.91 9.62 -5.14
N ARG A 52 7.62 10.07 -6.37
CA ARG A 52 6.44 10.87 -6.67
C ARG A 52 5.17 10.13 -6.26
N THR A 53 5.00 8.89 -6.70
CA THR A 53 3.81 8.09 -6.35
C THR A 53 3.72 7.83 -4.85
N LYS A 54 4.83 7.51 -4.17
CA LYS A 54 4.84 7.34 -2.69
C LYS A 54 4.42 8.62 -1.97
N ASN A 55 4.91 9.78 -2.43
CA ASN A 55 4.60 11.07 -1.80
C ASN A 55 3.11 11.43 -1.86
N LEU A 56 2.35 10.91 -2.84
CA LEU A 56 0.89 11.09 -2.90
C LEU A 56 0.15 10.43 -1.74
N PHE A 57 0.75 9.40 -1.12
CA PHE A 57 0.18 8.65 0.01
C PHE A 57 0.88 8.97 1.34
N ALA A 58 2.06 9.59 1.30
CA ALA A 58 2.93 9.84 2.45
C ALA A 58 2.60 11.14 3.24
N GLU A 59 1.45 11.78 3.01
CA GLU A 59 1.08 13.02 3.71
C GLU A 59 0.97 12.83 5.24
N SER A 60 0.84 11.59 5.74
CA SER A 60 0.85 11.29 7.17
C SER A 60 2.28 11.30 7.75
N LYS A 61 2.60 12.34 8.52
CA LYS A 61 3.78 12.38 9.41
C LYS A 61 3.66 11.41 10.61
N LEU A 62 2.58 10.63 10.70
CA LEU A 62 2.24 9.85 11.88
C LEU A 62 3.16 8.63 12.06
N ILE A 63 3.57 7.97 10.97
CA ILE A 63 4.44 6.79 11.02
C ILE A 63 5.84 7.12 11.59
N LYS A 64 6.34 8.33 11.33
CA LYS A 64 7.70 8.76 11.72
C LYS A 64 7.79 9.36 13.12
N THR A 65 6.65 9.60 13.80
CA THR A 65 6.61 10.33 15.06
C THR A 65 6.14 9.42 16.19
N THR A 66 6.98 8.48 16.63
CA THR A 66 6.68 7.55 17.73
C THR A 66 6.55 8.22 19.10
N GLU A 67 7.05 9.45 19.25
CA GLU A 67 7.11 10.17 20.53
C GLU A 67 5.83 10.93 20.89
N LYS A 68 4.93 11.18 19.93
CA LYS A 68 3.70 11.94 20.18
C LYS A 68 2.50 11.01 20.32
N PRO A 69 1.74 11.06 21.44
CA PRO A 69 0.53 10.29 21.57
C PRO A 69 -0.47 10.70 20.48
N LEU A 70 -1.01 9.71 19.78
CA LEU A 70 -2.08 9.92 18.81
C LEU A 70 -3.38 10.23 19.56
N PRO A 71 -4.06 11.34 19.27
CA PRO A 71 -5.38 11.58 19.81
C PRO A 71 -6.33 10.51 19.26
N LEU A 72 -7.00 9.77 20.15
CA LEU A 72 -7.95 8.70 19.78
C LEU A 72 -9.28 9.24 19.23
N VAL A 73 -9.37 10.54 18.91
CA VAL A 73 -10.63 11.24 18.66
C VAL A 73 -10.54 12.15 17.42
N PRO A 74 -11.55 12.13 16.53
CA PRO A 74 -12.64 11.16 16.41
C PRO A 74 -12.24 10.00 15.49
N ILE A 75 -12.60 8.76 15.88
CA ILE A 75 -12.57 7.59 14.98
C ILE A 75 -13.28 7.96 13.67
N ASP A 76 -12.59 7.83 12.53
CA ASP A 76 -13.19 8.06 11.22
C ASP A 76 -14.14 6.91 10.88
N LYS A 77 -15.39 7.04 11.34
CA LYS A 77 -16.45 6.08 11.04
C LYS A 77 -16.76 6.00 9.56
N ASN A 78 -16.58 7.08 8.80
CA ASN A 78 -16.85 7.07 7.37
C ASN A 78 -15.86 6.15 6.65
N PHE A 79 -14.58 6.23 7.03
CA PHE A 79 -13.55 5.30 6.53
C PHE A 79 -13.88 3.85 6.87
N GLN A 80 -14.31 3.56 8.11
CA GLN A 80 -14.70 2.20 8.50
C GLN A 80 -15.90 1.70 7.70
N THR A 81 -16.90 2.55 7.49
CA THR A 81 -18.08 2.23 6.67
C THR A 81 -17.69 1.99 5.22
N GLU A 82 -16.82 2.83 4.64
CA GLU A 82 -16.35 2.68 3.26
C GLU A 82 -15.57 1.36 3.10
N LEU A 83 -14.64 1.06 4.01
CA LEU A 83 -13.90 -0.19 4.00
C LEU A 83 -14.80 -1.42 4.19
N SER A 84 -15.86 -1.31 4.99
CA SER A 84 -16.79 -2.42 5.27
C SER A 84 -17.83 -2.66 4.16
N GLN A 85 -17.82 -1.89 3.07
CA GLN A 85 -18.69 -2.16 1.91
C GLN A 85 -18.34 -3.49 1.24
N SER A 86 -17.07 -3.89 1.31
CA SER A 86 -16.63 -5.24 0.99
C SER A 86 -16.81 -6.13 2.23
N SER A 87 -17.58 -7.21 2.10
CA SER A 87 -17.85 -8.12 3.22
C SER A 87 -16.58 -8.77 3.75
N GLN A 88 -15.62 -9.09 2.87
CA GLN A 88 -14.30 -9.59 3.26
C GLN A 88 -13.53 -8.52 4.04
N ALA A 89 -13.60 -7.26 3.62
CA ALA A 89 -12.86 -6.18 4.25
C ALA A 89 -13.39 -5.79 5.63
N SER A 90 -14.64 -6.11 5.99
CA SER A 90 -15.19 -5.84 7.33
C SER A 90 -14.59 -6.71 8.46
N THR A 91 -13.87 -7.77 8.10
CA THR A 91 -13.35 -8.78 9.04
C THR A 91 -12.19 -8.28 9.92
N PHE A 92 -11.60 -7.10 9.67
CA PHE A 92 -10.59 -6.53 10.58
C PHE A 92 -11.12 -6.38 12.02
N SER A 93 -12.44 -6.23 12.17
CA SER A 93 -13.12 -6.03 13.46
C SER A 93 -13.00 -7.21 14.42
N VAL A 94 -12.78 -8.43 13.92
CA VAL A 94 -12.57 -9.63 14.75
C VAL A 94 -11.09 -9.89 15.08
N CYS A 95 -10.19 -9.01 14.63
CA CYS A 95 -8.76 -9.13 14.91
C CYS A 95 -8.45 -8.85 16.39
N PHE A 96 -7.94 -9.86 17.07
CA PHE A 96 -7.48 -9.78 18.48
C PHE A 96 -5.97 -9.58 18.63
N GLY A 97 -5.22 -9.46 17.53
CA GLY A 97 -3.80 -9.08 17.56
C GLY A 97 -2.78 -10.16 17.89
N CYS A 98 -3.04 -11.43 17.58
CA CYS A 98 -2.08 -12.52 17.78
C CYS A 98 -0.76 -12.39 16.98
N LYS A 99 -0.70 -11.49 15.98
CA LYS A 99 0.46 -11.23 15.12
C LYS A 99 0.86 -12.37 14.17
N THR A 100 0.12 -13.47 14.10
CA THR A 100 0.38 -14.59 13.16
C THR A 100 0.56 -14.08 11.73
N CYS A 101 -0.33 -13.20 11.26
CA CYS A 101 -0.27 -12.60 9.93
C CYS A 101 1.06 -11.87 9.62
N SER A 102 1.74 -11.34 10.64
CA SER A 102 3.04 -10.68 10.47
C SER A 102 4.20 -11.67 10.53
N ALA A 103 4.09 -12.71 11.36
CA ALA A 103 5.09 -13.77 11.46
C ALA A 103 5.21 -14.59 10.17
N VAL A 104 4.08 -14.88 9.50
CA VAL A 104 4.06 -15.65 8.25
C VAL A 104 4.30 -14.80 7.00
N CYS A 105 4.40 -13.48 7.12
CA CYS A 105 4.49 -12.62 5.95
C CYS A 105 5.92 -12.62 5.37
N PRO A 106 6.12 -13.04 4.10
CA PRO A 106 7.45 -13.05 3.50
C PRO A 106 8.02 -11.63 3.30
N VAL A 107 7.16 -10.62 3.13
CA VAL A 107 7.58 -9.21 3.06
C VAL A 107 8.17 -8.75 4.39
N VAL A 108 7.53 -9.11 5.51
CA VAL A 108 8.03 -8.78 6.85
C VAL A 108 9.36 -9.49 7.12
N ALA A 109 9.48 -10.76 6.73
CA ALA A 109 10.70 -11.55 6.90
C ALA A 109 11.89 -11.06 6.05
N ASN A 110 11.64 -10.21 5.04
CA ASN A 110 12.68 -9.70 4.14
C ASN A 110 13.50 -8.53 4.74
N TYR A 111 13.14 -8.03 5.93
CA TYR A 111 13.80 -6.89 6.55
C TYR A 111 14.30 -7.24 7.95
N ASP A 112 15.52 -6.81 8.29
CA ASP A 112 16.07 -6.94 9.65
C ASP A 112 15.25 -6.12 10.66
N ASN A 113 14.85 -4.90 10.26
CA ASN A 113 14.01 -3.98 11.04
C ASN A 113 12.71 -3.69 10.27
N PRO A 114 11.75 -4.63 10.27
CA PRO A 114 10.59 -4.53 9.39
C PRO A 114 9.68 -3.35 9.72
N GLN A 115 9.56 -2.96 10.99
CA GLN A 115 8.72 -1.82 11.36
C GLN A 115 9.28 -0.49 10.84
N GLU A 116 10.60 -0.33 10.79
CA GLU A 116 11.24 0.86 10.21
C GLU A 116 11.05 0.90 8.69
N ALA A 117 11.28 -0.23 8.01
CA ALA A 117 11.18 -0.32 6.56
C ALA A 117 9.73 -0.20 6.06
N LEU A 118 8.80 -0.86 6.77
CA LEU A 118 7.43 -1.04 6.33
C LEU A 118 6.46 -0.02 6.93
N GLY A 119 6.84 0.68 8.01
CA GLY A 119 5.98 1.58 8.76
C GLY A 119 5.01 0.85 9.68
N LEU A 120 4.10 0.04 9.12
CA LEU A 120 3.20 -0.83 9.89
C LEU A 120 3.30 -2.28 9.40
N LEU A 121 3.26 -3.22 10.32
CA LEU A 121 3.12 -4.64 10.04
C LEU A 121 1.64 -5.01 9.78
N PRO A 122 1.33 -6.15 9.13
CA PRO A 122 -0.03 -6.54 8.80
C PRO A 122 -1.03 -6.47 9.97
N HIS A 123 -0.64 -6.92 11.16
CA HIS A 123 -1.50 -6.84 12.35
C HIS A 123 -1.75 -5.40 12.81
N GLN A 124 -0.77 -4.51 12.67
CA GLN A 124 -0.89 -3.10 13.02
C GLN A 124 -1.81 -2.36 12.04
N ILE A 125 -1.82 -2.76 10.76
CA ILE A 125 -2.79 -2.24 9.78
C ILE A 125 -4.22 -2.61 10.19
N MET A 126 -4.47 -3.85 10.65
CA MET A 126 -5.81 -4.24 11.12
C MET A 126 -6.28 -3.37 12.29
N TYR A 127 -5.37 -3.05 13.22
CA TYR A 127 -5.67 -2.11 14.30
C TYR A 127 -5.91 -0.68 13.80
N ALA A 128 -5.12 -0.20 12.84
CA ALA A 128 -5.35 1.10 12.23
C ALA A 128 -6.75 1.18 11.59
N CYS A 129 -7.19 0.12 10.90
CA CYS A 129 -8.56 0.02 10.38
C CYS A 129 -9.61 0.05 11.51
N GLY A 130 -9.42 -0.77 12.56
CA GLY A 130 -10.33 -0.83 13.72
C GLY A 130 -10.42 0.48 14.51
N LEU A 131 -9.38 1.31 14.47
CA LEU A 131 -9.34 2.64 15.11
C LEU A 131 -9.75 3.77 14.16
N GLY A 132 -10.03 3.48 12.89
CA GLY A 132 -10.35 4.50 11.90
C GLY A 132 -9.16 5.41 11.53
N LEU A 133 -7.92 4.95 11.73
CA LEU A 133 -6.70 5.69 11.44
C LEU A 133 -6.34 5.57 9.94
N ARG A 134 -7.19 6.15 9.09
CA ARG A 134 -7.10 6.08 7.62
C ARG A 134 -5.71 6.45 7.09
N ASP A 135 -5.23 7.64 7.45
CA ASP A 135 -3.96 8.16 6.92
C ASP A 135 -2.77 7.29 7.35
N LEU A 136 -2.84 6.69 8.54
CA LEU A 136 -1.82 5.77 9.03
C LEU A 136 -1.79 4.49 8.19
N ALA A 137 -2.96 3.91 7.88
CA ALA A 137 -3.06 2.72 7.05
C ALA A 137 -2.56 2.98 5.62
N PHE A 138 -2.92 4.12 5.02
CA PHE A 138 -2.57 4.46 3.63
C PHE A 138 -1.10 4.80 3.43
N SER A 139 -0.46 5.37 4.45
CA SER A 139 0.96 5.76 4.41
C SER A 139 1.93 4.60 4.72
N SER A 140 1.43 3.43 5.12
CA SER A 140 2.28 2.27 5.40
C SER A 140 2.88 1.69 4.11
N ASN A 141 4.20 1.48 4.09
CA ASN A 141 4.86 0.79 2.98
C ASN A 141 4.39 -0.67 2.87
N MET A 142 4.06 -1.33 3.98
CA MET A 142 3.50 -2.71 3.95
C MET A 142 2.24 -2.82 3.11
N LEU A 143 1.40 -1.77 3.07
CA LEU A 143 0.21 -1.77 2.22
C LEU A 143 0.64 -2.00 0.77
N TRP A 144 1.63 -1.25 0.30
CA TRP A 144 2.10 -1.24 -1.07
C TRP A 144 2.98 -2.46 -1.40
N ASP A 145 3.91 -2.81 -0.51
CA ASP A 145 4.83 -3.94 -0.63
C ASP A 145 4.14 -5.31 -0.55
N CYS A 146 2.87 -5.37 -0.13
CA CYS A 146 2.10 -6.60 -0.08
C CYS A 146 2.09 -7.35 -1.43
N LEU A 147 2.59 -8.58 -1.41
CA LEU A 147 2.69 -9.49 -2.55
C LEU A 147 1.38 -10.21 -2.91
N THR A 148 0.29 -9.97 -2.16
CA THR A 148 -1.00 -10.67 -2.34
C THR A 148 -0.84 -12.19 -2.38
N CYS A 149 0.01 -12.75 -1.50
CA CYS A 149 0.33 -14.18 -1.45
C CYS A 149 -0.62 -15.00 -0.54
N TYR A 150 -1.58 -14.35 0.13
CA TYR A 150 -2.61 -14.96 0.97
C TYR A 150 -2.17 -15.69 2.25
N GLN A 151 -0.87 -15.94 2.50
CA GLN A 151 -0.41 -16.66 3.70
C GLN A 151 -0.96 -16.09 5.02
N CYS A 152 -1.00 -14.76 5.16
CA CYS A 152 -1.50 -14.12 6.37
C CYS A 152 -3.00 -14.38 6.66
N GLN A 153 -3.78 -14.65 5.62
CA GLN A 153 -5.22 -14.91 5.69
C GLN A 153 -5.49 -16.37 6.01
N GLU A 154 -4.81 -17.29 5.31
CA GLU A 154 -4.92 -18.74 5.55
C GLU A 154 -4.53 -19.12 6.99
N GLU A 155 -3.51 -18.45 7.53
CA GLU A 155 -2.99 -18.73 8.87
C GLU A 155 -3.71 -17.95 9.98
N CYS A 156 -4.74 -17.14 9.66
CA CYS A 156 -5.41 -16.32 10.66
C CYS A 156 -6.38 -17.17 11.52
N PRO A 157 -6.14 -17.31 12.85
CA PRO A 157 -7.02 -18.12 13.70
C PRO A 157 -8.40 -17.49 13.98
N GLN A 158 -8.63 -16.24 13.55
CA GLN A 158 -9.94 -15.57 13.61
C GLN A 158 -10.60 -15.45 12.24
N GLY A 159 -9.97 -15.99 11.18
CA GLY A 159 -10.52 -15.89 9.83
C GLY A 159 -10.59 -14.47 9.28
N VAL A 160 -9.70 -13.57 9.71
CA VAL A 160 -9.60 -12.22 9.15
C VAL A 160 -9.13 -12.33 7.69
N CYS A 161 -9.77 -11.62 6.78
CA CYS A 161 -9.40 -11.58 5.37
C CYS A 161 -8.30 -10.52 5.12
N ILE A 162 -7.12 -10.66 5.75
CA ILE A 162 -6.06 -9.62 5.75
C ILE A 162 -5.70 -9.19 4.32
N THR A 163 -5.54 -10.13 3.40
CA THR A 163 -5.10 -9.83 2.02
C THR A 163 -6.15 -9.01 1.30
N ASP A 164 -7.42 -9.39 1.44
CA ASP A 164 -8.55 -8.68 0.82
C ASP A 164 -8.72 -7.28 1.43
N ILE A 165 -8.51 -7.13 2.75
CA ILE A 165 -8.49 -5.82 3.42
C ILE A 165 -7.39 -4.93 2.84
N LEU A 166 -6.16 -5.44 2.68
CA LEU A 166 -5.06 -4.69 2.07
C LEU A 166 -5.37 -4.30 0.62
N TYR A 167 -6.04 -5.17 -0.14
CA TYR A 167 -6.47 -4.85 -1.50
C TYR A 167 -7.48 -3.68 -1.52
N GLU A 168 -8.49 -3.70 -0.66
CA GLU A 168 -9.46 -2.61 -0.57
C GLU A 168 -8.81 -1.31 -0.10
N LEU A 169 -7.89 -1.36 0.86
CA LEU A 169 -7.14 -0.18 1.29
C LEU A 169 -6.35 0.46 0.12
N LYS A 170 -5.75 -0.34 -0.78
CA LYS A 170 -5.08 0.19 -1.99
C LYS A 170 -6.09 0.93 -2.88
N ASN A 171 -7.26 0.35 -3.11
CA ASN A 171 -8.30 0.96 -3.95
C ASN A 171 -8.79 2.29 -3.36
N LEU A 172 -9.05 2.32 -2.06
CA LEU A 172 -9.49 3.53 -1.36
C LEU A 172 -8.41 4.62 -1.35
N ALA A 173 -7.15 4.25 -1.16
CA ALA A 173 -6.03 5.18 -1.24
C ALA A 173 -5.93 5.81 -2.64
N ILE A 174 -5.99 4.99 -3.70
CA ILE A 174 -5.95 5.47 -5.09
C ILE A 174 -7.13 6.39 -5.39
N LYS A 175 -8.34 6.02 -4.95
CA LYS A 175 -9.55 6.83 -5.10
C LYS A 175 -9.38 8.21 -4.46
N GLN A 176 -8.88 8.27 -3.22
CA GLN A 176 -8.62 9.53 -2.52
C GLN A 176 -7.64 10.43 -3.28
N VAL A 177 -6.55 9.87 -3.81
CA VAL A 177 -5.57 10.65 -4.58
C VAL A 177 -6.18 11.18 -5.88
N LYS A 178 -6.97 10.38 -6.59
CA LYS A 178 -7.68 10.83 -7.80
C LYS A 178 -8.65 11.97 -7.49
N GLU A 179 -9.43 11.86 -6.42
CA GLU A 179 -10.37 12.90 -5.98
C GLU A 179 -9.65 14.21 -5.58
N LYS A 180 -8.53 14.12 -4.85
CA LYS A 180 -7.67 15.28 -4.53
C LYS A 180 -7.07 15.93 -5.78
N THR A 181 -6.65 15.14 -6.76
CA THR A 181 -6.06 15.65 -8.02
C THR A 181 -7.12 16.36 -8.87
N LEU A 182 -8.36 15.86 -8.91
CA LEU A 182 -9.47 16.48 -9.63
C LEU A 182 -9.94 17.78 -8.99
N THR A 183 -9.88 17.88 -7.67
CA THR A 183 -10.27 19.09 -6.92
C THR A 183 -9.20 20.18 -6.96
N THR A 184 -7.91 19.83 -7.08
CA THR A 184 -6.80 20.80 -7.18
C THR A 184 -6.68 21.44 -8.58
N ASN A 185 -7.21 20.78 -9.62
CA ASN A 185 -7.22 21.27 -11.00
C ASN A 185 -8.51 22.05 -11.38
N ARG A 186 -9.36 22.37 -10.39
CA ARG A 186 -10.55 23.23 -10.53
C ARG A 186 -10.30 24.56 -9.84
#